data_AF-A0A0C2DRD1-F1
#
_entry.id   AF-A0A0C2DRD1-F1
#
_cell.length_a   1.000
_cell.length_b   1.000
_cell.length_c   1.000
_cell.angle_alpha   90.00
_cell.angle_beta   90.00
_cell.angle_gamma   90.00
#
_symmetry.space_group_name_H-M   'P 1'
#
loop_
_entity.id
_entity.type
_entity.pdbx_description
1 polymer ?
#
loop_
_entity_poly.entity_id
_entity_poly.type
_entity_poly.pdbx_seq_one_letter_code
_entity_poly.pdbx_strand_id
1 'polypeptide(L)'
;MAAFCTEQRNGFFATIATYCSPGVSAGVTMLYIISNVIAYACFAVGFAETLVNYLRNVGFHMIDASTNDMRIVSLCKISVS
;
A
#
# COMPACT_ATOMS: atom_id res chain seq x y z
N MET A 1 -2.17 19.68 8.57
CA MET A 1 -1.02 18.86 9.04
C MET A 1 0.02 19.71 9.78
N ALA A 2 0.59 20.74 9.15
CA ALA A 2 1.66 21.55 9.76
C ALA A 2 1.29 22.17 11.14
N ALA A 3 0.04 22.57 11.35
CA ALA A 3 -0.43 23.09 12.64
C ALA A 3 -0.58 22.03 13.75
N PHE A 4 -0.72 20.74 13.41
CA PHE A 4 -0.73 19.64 14.40
C PHE A 4 0.69 19.17 14.73
N CYS A 5 1.63 19.31 13.79
CA CYS A 5 3.01 18.89 13.95
C CYS A 5 3.83 19.79 14.89
N THR A 6 3.34 20.99 15.25
CA THR A 6 4.05 21.90 16.16
C THR A 6 4.13 21.38 17.60
N GLU A 7 3.27 20.42 17.98
CA GLU A 7 3.24 19.80 19.31
C GLU A 7 3.29 18.25 19.25
N GLN A 8 3.65 17.67 18.10
CA GLN A 8 3.63 16.22 17.87
C GLN A 8 4.79 15.51 18.60
N ARG A 9 4.53 15.10 19.85
CA ARG A 9 5.51 14.38 20.70
C ARG A 9 5.42 12.84 20.58
N ASN A 10 4.23 12.30 20.31
CA ASN A 10 3.95 10.83 20.36
C ASN A 10 3.43 10.23 19.03
N GLY A 11 3.78 10.81 17.88
CA GLY A 11 3.37 10.28 16.57
C GLY A 11 1.98 10.73 16.11
N PHE A 12 1.71 10.56 14.81
CA PHE A 12 0.59 11.19 14.11
C PHE A 12 -0.81 10.92 14.71
N PHE A 13 -1.10 9.67 15.07
CA PHE A 13 -2.40 9.29 15.61
C PHE A 13 -2.62 9.75 17.04
N ALA A 14 -1.57 9.77 17.87
CA ALA A 14 -1.65 10.27 19.24
C ALA A 14 -1.94 11.78 19.25
N THR A 15 -1.35 12.52 18.32
CA THR A 15 -1.60 13.94 18.13
C THR A 15 -3.05 14.18 17.67
N ILE A 16 -3.56 13.45 16.68
CA ILE A 16 -4.96 13.60 16.25
C ILE A 16 -5.95 13.25 17.37
N ALA A 17 -5.68 12.20 18.15
CA ALA A 17 -6.53 11.82 19.28
C ALA A 17 -6.55 12.87 20.41
N THR A 18 -5.51 13.71 20.51
CA THR A 18 -5.40 14.76 21.52
C THR A 18 -6.17 16.03 21.13
N TYR A 19 -6.22 16.37 19.84
CA TYR A 19 -6.86 17.61 19.36
C TYR A 19 -8.23 17.42 18.73
N CYS A 20 -8.59 16.21 18.31
CA CYS A 20 -9.89 15.91 17.69
C CYS A 20 -10.76 15.03 18.60
N SER A 21 -12.08 15.13 18.43
CA SER A 21 -13.01 14.27 19.16
C SER A 21 -12.75 12.78 18.84
N PRO A 22 -13.05 11.85 19.78
CA PRO A 22 -12.79 10.43 19.59
C PRO A 22 -13.38 9.87 18.29
N GLY A 23 -14.58 10.31 17.90
CA GLY A 23 -15.24 9.87 16.67
C GLY A 23 -14.50 10.29 15.39
N VAL A 24 -13.97 11.52 15.33
CA VAL A 24 -13.22 12.01 14.16
C VAL A 24 -11.85 11.34 14.09
N SER A 25 -11.17 11.20 15.23
CA SER A 25 -9.86 10.54 15.30
C SER A 25 -9.90 9.07 14.86
N ALA A 26 -10.95 8.33 15.25
CA ALA A 26 -11.17 6.96 14.82
C ALA A 26 -11.40 6.86 13.30
N GLY A 27 -12.22 7.76 12.73
CA GLY A 27 -12.49 7.80 11.29
C GLY A 27 -11.22 8.07 10.46
N VAL A 28 -10.44 9.08 10.85
CA VAL A 28 -9.18 9.41 10.15
C VAL A 28 -8.15 8.28 10.25
N THR A 29 -8.09 7.62 11.41
CA THR A 29 -7.18 6.47 11.61
C THR A 29 -7.52 5.31 10.69
N MET A 30 -8.80 4.93 10.61
CA MET A 30 -9.24 3.85 9.73
C MET A 30 -9.01 4.17 8.25
N LEU A 31 -9.33 5.39 7.81
CA LEU A 31 -9.08 5.82 6.44
C LEU A 31 -7.59 5.82 6.09
N TYR A 32 -6.73 6.22 7.03
CA TYR A 32 -5.28 6.18 6.84
C TYR A 32 -4.79 4.74 6.68
N ILE A 33 -5.23 3.82 7.55
CA ILE A 33 -4.80 2.42 7.49
C ILE A 33 -5.23 1.79 6.17
N ILE A 34 -6.50 1.98 5.78
CA ILE A 34 -7.04 1.46 4.51
C ILE A 34 -6.24 2.02 3.32
N SER A 35 -5.95 3.32 3.33
CA SER A 35 -5.17 3.96 2.26
C SER A 35 -3.77 3.38 2.14
N ASN A 36 -3.10 3.08 3.26
CA ASN A 36 -1.78 2.48 3.24
C ASN A 36 -1.81 1.03 2.74
N VAL A 37 -2.84 0.26 3.11
CA VAL A 37 -3.01 -1.12 2.60
C VAL A 37 -3.25 -1.13 1.09
N ILE A 38 -4.11 -0.23 0.59
CA ILE A 38 -4.38 -0.12 -0.85
C ILE A 38 -3.13 0.36 -1.60
N ALA A 39 -2.39 1.34 -1.05
CA ALA A 39 -1.15 1.80 -1.63
C ALA A 39 -0.12 0.66 -1.74
N TYR A 40 0.04 -0.13 -0.68
CA TYR A 40 0.92 -1.29 -0.69
C TYR A 40 0.54 -2.32 -1.77
N ALA A 41 -0.75 -2.64 -1.89
CA ALA A 41 -1.25 -3.51 -2.94
C ALA A 41 -0.99 -2.95 -4.35
N CYS A 42 -1.16 -1.63 -4.54
CA CYS A 42 -0.90 -0.96 -5.81
C CYS A 42 0.58 -1.03 -6.20
N PHE A 43 1.50 -0.81 -5.25
CA PHE A 43 2.93 -0.97 -5.49
C PHE A 43 3.30 -2.42 -5.85
N ALA A 44 2.70 -3.41 -5.18
CA ALA A 44 2.93 -4.82 -5.49
C ALA A 44 2.45 -5.20 -6.91
N VAL A 45 1.31 -4.67 -7.34
CA VAL A 45 0.77 -4.91 -8.70
C VAL A 45 1.62 -4.20 -9.76
N GLY A 46 2.03 -2.95 -9.53
CA GLY A 46 2.91 -2.23 -10.46
C GLY A 46 4.29 -2.89 -10.60
N PHE A 47 4.82 -3.45 -9.51
CA PHE A 47 6.02 -4.28 -9.57
C PHE A 47 5.78 -5.57 -10.39
N ALA A 48 4.64 -6.23 -10.21
CA ALA A 48 4.31 -7.43 -10.98
C ALA A 48 4.20 -7.14 -12.49
N GLU A 49 3.61 -6.00 -12.88
CA GLU A 49 3.51 -5.59 -14.28
C GLU A 49 4.89 -5.36 -14.92
N THR A 50 5.75 -4.59 -14.25
CA THR A 50 7.11 -4.32 -14.75
C THR A 50 7.96 -5.60 -14.83
N LEU A 51 7.83 -6.51 -13.86
CA LEU A 51 8.53 -7.79 -13.86
C LEU A 51 8.03 -8.71 -14.98
N VAL A 52 6.71 -8.82 -15.18
CA VAL A 52 6.12 -9.62 -16.27
C VAL A 52 6.55 -9.07 -17.63
N ASN A 53 6.56 -7.74 -17.80
CA ASN A 53 7.05 -7.10 -19.02
C ASN A 53 8.55 -7.36 -19.24
N TYR A 54 9.36 -7.35 -18.19
CA TYR A 54 10.77 -7.72 -18.28
C TYR A 54 10.94 -9.19 -18.70
N LEU A 55 10.25 -10.13 -18.05
CA LEU A 55 10.35 -11.57 -18.33
C LEU A 55 9.91 -11.93 -19.76
N ARG A 56 8.86 -11.27 -20.28
CA ARG A 56 8.46 -11.42 -21.69
C ARG A 56 9.56 -10.99 -22.66
N ASN A 57 10.26 -9.89 -22.36
CA ASN A 57 11.38 -9.42 -23.21
C ASN A 57 12.58 -10.38 -23.22
N VAL A 58 12.77 -11.20 -22.18
CA VAL A 58 13.83 -12.22 -22.13
C VAL A 58 13.38 -13.57 -22.73
N GLY A 59 12.16 -13.65 -23.27
CA GLY A 59 11.61 -14.87 -23.87
C GLY A 59 11.07 -15.89 -22.86
N PHE A 60 10.99 -15.54 -21.57
CA PHE A 60 10.33 -16.37 -20.56
C PHE A 60 8.82 -16.11 -20.58
N HIS A 61 8.08 -17.03 -21.20
CA HIS A 61 6.62 -17.08 -21.12
C HIS A 61 6.18 -17.81 -19.83
N MET A 62 5.58 -17.09 -18.89
CA MET A 62 4.74 -17.71 -17.86
C MET A 62 3.33 -17.99 -18.43
N ILE A 63 2.57 -18.81 -17.70
CA ILE A 63 1.39 -19.61 -18.07
C ILE A 63 0.44 -18.98 -19.11
N ASP A 64 0.24 -17.65 -19.11
CA ASP A 64 -0.64 -16.96 -20.06
C ASP A 64 -0.10 -15.60 -20.58
N ALA A 65 1.15 -15.23 -20.27
CA ALA A 65 1.76 -13.94 -20.61
C ALA A 65 0.77 -12.77 -20.62
N SER A 66 -0.04 -12.65 -19.56
CA SER A 66 -1.14 -11.68 -19.47
C SER A 66 -1.52 -11.44 -18.00
N THR A 67 -2.81 -11.32 -17.71
CA THR A 67 -3.37 -10.95 -16.40
C THR A 67 -3.14 -12.01 -15.31
N ASN A 68 -3.09 -13.29 -15.66
CA ASN A 68 -2.87 -14.35 -14.69
C ASN A 68 -1.47 -14.30 -14.06
N ASP A 69 -0.45 -13.96 -14.83
CA ASP A 69 0.92 -13.87 -14.32
C ASP A 69 1.09 -12.69 -13.35
N MET A 70 0.44 -11.56 -13.64
CA MET A 70 0.42 -10.41 -12.71
C MET A 70 -0.23 -10.76 -11.38
N ARG A 71 -1.30 -11.57 -11.38
CA ARG A 71 -1.96 -12.03 -10.15
C ARG A 71 -1.06 -12.96 -9.33
N ILE A 72 -0.40 -13.92 -9.97
CA ILE A 72 0.49 -14.87 -9.29
C ILE A 72 1.72 -14.16 -8.70
N VAL A 73 2.35 -13.28 -9.48
CA VAL A 73 3.54 -12.53 -9.04
C VAL A 73 3.20 -11.55 -7.91
N SER A 74 2.08 -10.83 -8.01
CA SER A 74 1.63 -9.91 -6.95
C SER A 74 1.26 -10.66 -5.67
N LEU A 75 0.57 -11.80 -5.76
CA LEU A 75 0.26 -12.65 -4.60
C LEU A 75 1.52 -13.21 -3.94
N CYS A 76 2.48 -13.69 -4.74
CA CYS A 76 3.76 -14.18 -4.23
C CYS A 76 4.53 -13.07 -3.50
N LYS A 77 4.57 -11.85 -4.07
CA LYS A 77 5.28 -10.72 -3.46
C LYS A 77 4.66 -10.29 -2.13
N ILE A 78 3.33 -10.30 -2.04
CA ILE A 78 2.61 -9.98 -0.80
C ILE A 78 2.81 -11.09 0.24
N SER A 79 2.80 -12.37 -0.15
CA SER A 79 2.97 -13.51 0.77
C SER A 79 4.38 -13.66 1.35
N VAL A 80 5.40 -13.11 0.70
CA VAL A 80 6.81 -13.18 1.14
C VAL A 80 7.22 -11.98 2.00
N SER A 81 6.36 -10.96 2.12
CA SER A 81 6.62 -9.77 2.93
C SER A 81 6.05 -9.93 4.35
#